data_AF-A0AAV6YYN8-F1
#
_entry.id   AF-A0AAV6YYN8-F1
#
_cell.length_a   1.000
_cell.length_b   1.000
_cell.length_c   1.000
_cell.angle_alpha   90.00
_cell.angle_beta   90.00
_cell.angle_gamma   90.00
#
_symmetry.space_group_name_H-M   'P 1'
#
loop_
_entity.id
_entity.type
_entity.pdbx_description
1 polymer ?
#
loop_
_entity_poly.entity_id
_entity_poly.type
_entity_poly.pdbx_seq_one_letter_code
_entity_poly.pdbx_strand_id
1 'polypeptide(L)'
;LQVQEFHQLESNLQVCQFLADTRKFLHQMIRTINIKEEVLITMQIVGDLSYAWQLIDSFTSIMQESIRANPSMVTKLRATFLKLASALDLPLLRINQANSPDLLSVSQYYSGELVSYVRKVLQIIPESMFTSLAKIIKLQTHDIIEVPTRLDKDKLRDYAQLGARYEVARLTHAISIFTEGILMMKTTLVGIIKVDPKQLLEDGIRKELVKRVALALHKGLIFNPRAKPSELLPKLKDMAATMDGFHRSFEYIQDYVSIYGLKIWQEEVSRIVNYNVEQECNNFLRTKIQDWQSMYQSTHIPIPKFPPVDESVTFIGRLCREILRITDPK
;
A
#
# COMPACT_ATOMS: atom_id res chain seq x y z
N LEU A 1 -39.96 10.35 39.54
CA LEU A 1 -40.03 9.27 40.55
C LEU A 1 -41.48 9.20 41.01
N GLN A 2 -42.24 8.18 40.55
CA GLN A 2 -43.60 7.77 41.01
C GLN A 2 -44.27 6.74 40.07
N VAL A 3 -43.71 6.43 38.90
CA VAL A 3 -44.39 5.56 37.90
C VAL A 3 -44.30 4.05 38.22
N GLN A 4 -43.36 3.61 39.06
CA GLN A 4 -43.23 2.19 39.44
C GLN A 4 -44.21 1.75 40.52
N GLU A 5 -44.90 2.67 41.20
CA GLU A 5 -45.88 2.36 42.26
C GLU A 5 -47.30 2.15 41.73
N PHE A 6 -47.53 2.33 40.41
CA PHE A 6 -48.84 2.05 39.82
C PHE A 6 -49.06 0.52 39.73
N HIS A 7 -50.06 0.05 40.47
CA HIS A 7 -50.51 -1.33 40.50
C HIS A 7 -50.65 -1.91 39.07
N GLN A 8 -50.10 -3.12 38.91
CA GLN A 8 -50.03 -3.97 37.70
C GLN A 8 -48.78 -3.86 36.80
N LEU A 9 -47.91 -2.87 36.97
CA LEU A 9 -46.68 -2.76 36.16
C LEU A 9 -45.61 -3.82 36.48
N GLU A 10 -45.62 -4.39 37.69
CA GLU A 10 -44.74 -5.50 38.08
C GLU A 10 -45.03 -6.80 37.32
N SER A 11 -46.24 -6.96 36.77
CA SER A 11 -46.62 -8.18 36.04
C SER A 11 -45.99 -8.26 34.65
N ASN A 12 -45.51 -7.14 34.11
CA ASN A 12 -44.97 -7.06 32.76
C ASN A 12 -43.47 -6.72 32.79
N LEU A 13 -42.65 -7.77 32.89
CA LEU A 13 -41.20 -7.70 33.07
C LEU A 13 -40.50 -6.80 32.03
N GLN A 14 -41.00 -6.77 30.79
CA GLN A 14 -40.48 -5.92 29.72
C GLN A 14 -40.65 -4.43 30.01
N VAL A 15 -41.79 -4.02 30.60
CA VAL A 15 -42.06 -2.61 30.91
C VAL A 15 -41.19 -2.12 32.06
N CYS A 16 -40.94 -2.97 33.08
CA CYS A 16 -39.97 -2.68 34.13
C CYS A 16 -38.55 -2.52 33.58
N GLN A 17 -38.16 -3.35 32.61
CA GLN A 17 -36.84 -3.29 31.98
C GLN A 17 -36.66 -2.01 31.15
N PHE A 18 -37.67 -1.62 30.36
CA PHE A 18 -37.67 -0.34 29.64
C PHE A 18 -37.62 0.88 30.56
N LEU A 19 -38.33 0.85 31.70
CA LEU A 19 -38.26 1.91 32.72
C LEU A 19 -36.87 1.99 33.36
N ALA A 20 -36.24 0.85 33.65
CA ALA A 20 -34.88 0.80 34.18
C ALA A 20 -33.84 1.34 33.20
N ASP A 21 -33.94 0.96 31.92
CA ASP A 21 -33.08 1.46 30.85
C ASP A 21 -33.29 2.95 30.62
N THR A 22 -34.54 3.41 30.59
CA THR A 22 -34.87 4.85 30.48
C THR A 22 -34.27 5.64 31.65
N ARG A 23 -34.36 5.13 32.88
CA ARG A 23 -33.73 5.74 34.06
C ARG A 23 -32.21 5.77 33.94
N LYS A 24 -31.59 4.73 33.38
CA LYS A 24 -30.15 4.65 33.15
C LYS A 24 -29.71 5.68 32.10
N PHE A 25 -30.45 5.79 30.99
CA PHE A 25 -30.21 6.81 29.97
C PHE A 25 -30.41 8.23 30.51
N LEU A 26 -31.43 8.48 31.33
CA LEU A 26 -31.66 9.78 31.97
C LEU A 26 -30.52 10.17 32.92
N HIS A 27 -30.03 9.24 33.74
CA HIS A 27 -28.85 9.48 34.57
C HIS A 27 -27.60 9.74 33.73
N GLN A 28 -27.45 9.04 32.61
CA GLN A 28 -26.32 9.22 31.72
C GLN A 28 -26.39 10.58 31.01
N MET A 29 -27.58 11.02 30.57
CA MET A 29 -27.80 12.37 30.04
C MET A 29 -27.49 13.45 31.07
N ILE A 30 -27.98 13.32 32.31
CA ILE A 30 -27.68 14.27 33.38
C ILE A 30 -26.18 14.33 33.63
N ARG A 31 -25.48 13.20 33.66
CA ARG A 31 -24.02 13.17 33.80
C ARG A 31 -23.30 13.85 32.63
N THR A 32 -23.74 13.62 31.39
CA THR A 32 -23.16 14.26 30.20
C THR A 32 -23.38 15.77 30.18
N ILE A 33 -24.57 16.23 30.58
CA ILE A 33 -24.89 17.67 30.68
C ILE A 33 -24.07 18.34 31.79
N ASN A 34 -23.76 17.61 32.86
CA ASN A 34 -23.00 18.13 33.99
C ASN A 34 -21.48 18.01 33.83
N ILE A 35 -20.99 17.67 32.63
CA ILE A 35 -19.54 17.70 32.34
C ILE A 35 -19.10 19.17 32.34
N LYS A 36 -18.32 19.54 33.35
CA LYS A 36 -17.73 20.87 33.45
C LYS A 36 -16.66 21.06 32.37
N GLU A 37 -16.49 22.29 31.92
CA GLU A 37 -15.45 22.69 30.98
C GLU A 37 -14.04 22.37 31.49
N GLU A 38 -13.81 22.47 32.81
CA GLU A 38 -12.55 22.06 33.47
C GLU A 38 -12.17 20.59 33.21
N VAL A 39 -13.18 19.70 33.13
CA VAL A 39 -12.96 18.27 32.83
C VAL A 39 -12.55 18.08 31.38
N LEU A 40 -13.15 18.86 30.46
CA LEU A 40 -12.77 18.83 29.04
C LEU A 40 -11.34 19.34 28.84
N ILE A 41 -10.94 20.41 29.53
CA ILE A 41 -9.58 20.95 29.52
C ILE A 41 -8.58 19.91 30.05
N THR A 42 -8.90 19.28 31.18
CA THR A 42 -8.05 18.23 31.77
C THR A 42 -7.91 17.04 30.81
N MET A 43 -9.00 16.63 30.17
CA MET A 43 -8.99 15.54 29.18
C MET A 43 -8.20 15.90 27.92
N GLN A 44 -8.21 17.17 27.50
CA GLN A 44 -7.41 17.65 26.39
C GLN A 44 -5.91 17.64 26.72
N ILE A 45 -5.53 18.06 27.93
CA ILE A 45 -4.13 18.05 28.39
C ILE A 45 -3.61 16.61 28.51
N VAL A 46 -4.36 15.73 29.18
CA VAL A 46 -3.96 14.31 29.35
C VAL A 46 -4.00 13.56 28.02
N GLY A 47 -4.92 13.93 27.13
CA GLY A 47 -5.07 13.34 25.81
C GLY A 47 -4.12 13.90 24.77
N ASP A 48 -3.24 14.85 25.09
CA ASP A 48 -2.28 15.38 24.13
C ASP A 48 -1.26 14.30 23.74
N LEU A 49 -1.16 14.05 22.44
CA LEU A 49 -0.29 13.04 21.86
C LEU A 49 0.88 13.67 21.09
N SER A 50 1.18 14.95 21.32
CA SER A 50 2.26 15.68 20.63
C SER A 50 3.63 15.00 20.75
N TYR A 51 3.92 14.37 21.90
CA TYR A 51 5.17 13.62 22.11
C TYR A 51 5.31 12.40 21.18
N ALA A 52 4.19 11.84 20.70
CA ALA A 52 4.24 10.65 19.86
C ALA A 52 4.89 10.93 18.50
N TRP A 53 4.91 12.17 18.01
CA TRP A 53 5.61 12.52 16.76
C TRP A 53 7.09 12.13 16.76
N GLN A 54 7.75 12.11 17.93
CA GLN A 54 9.15 11.67 18.03
C GLN A 54 9.29 10.15 18.20
N LEU A 55 8.29 9.48 18.76
CA LEU A 55 8.35 8.06 19.11
C LEU A 55 7.74 7.15 18.04
N ILE A 56 6.88 7.68 17.19
CA ILE A 56 6.01 6.92 16.28
C ILE A 56 6.80 6.01 15.35
N ASP A 57 7.96 6.46 14.87
CA ASP A 57 8.79 5.66 13.97
C ASP A 57 9.24 4.34 14.61
N SER A 58 9.46 4.31 15.93
CA SER A 58 9.83 3.09 16.67
C SER A 58 8.71 2.05 16.71
N PHE A 59 7.45 2.48 16.58
CA PHE A 59 6.29 1.60 16.57
C PHE A 59 5.92 1.11 15.15
N THR A 60 6.54 1.66 14.10
CA THR A 60 6.24 1.30 12.70
C THR A 60 6.31 -0.21 12.48
N SER A 61 7.38 -0.86 12.96
CA SER A 61 7.60 -2.30 12.76
C SER A 61 6.50 -3.13 13.44
N ILE A 62 6.12 -2.75 14.66
CA ILE A 62 5.05 -3.43 15.42
C ILE A 62 3.71 -3.28 14.70
N MET A 63 3.40 -2.07 14.18
CA MET A 63 2.18 -1.84 13.39
C MET A 63 2.18 -2.70 12.12
N GLN A 64 3.30 -2.75 11.39
CA GLN A 64 3.43 -3.53 10.16
C GLN A 64 3.31 -5.04 10.41
N GLU A 65 3.95 -5.56 11.46
CA GLU A 65 3.82 -6.97 11.87
C GLU A 65 2.39 -7.32 12.28
N SER A 66 1.74 -6.43 13.03
CA SER A 66 0.35 -6.62 13.42
C SER A 66 -0.60 -6.65 12.21
N ILE A 67 -0.36 -5.81 11.20
CA ILE A 67 -1.12 -5.81 9.94
C ILE A 67 -0.87 -7.11 9.17
N ARG A 68 0.39 -7.58 9.12
CA ARG A 68 0.75 -8.83 8.44
C ARG A 68 0.05 -10.04 9.07
N ALA A 69 -0.07 -10.06 10.40
CA ALA A 69 -0.77 -11.12 11.12
C ALA A 69 -2.29 -11.03 10.97
N ASN A 70 -2.86 -9.82 11.01
CA ASN A 70 -4.29 -9.60 10.85
C ASN A 70 -4.60 -8.29 10.11
N PRO A 71 -5.04 -8.37 8.83
CA PRO A 71 -5.30 -7.19 8.00
C PRO A 71 -6.44 -6.29 8.53
N SER A 72 -7.39 -6.84 9.29
CA SER A 72 -8.46 -6.04 9.92
C SER A 72 -7.95 -5.05 10.98
N MET A 73 -6.69 -5.20 11.43
CA MET A 73 -6.06 -4.25 12.34
C MET A 73 -5.97 -2.83 11.75
N VAL A 74 -5.95 -2.70 10.42
CA VAL A 74 -5.95 -1.39 9.73
C VAL A 74 -7.13 -0.51 10.18
N THR A 75 -8.32 -1.10 10.40
CA THR A 75 -9.50 -0.39 10.88
C THR A 75 -9.29 0.20 12.29
N LYS A 76 -8.51 -0.47 13.14
CA LYS A 76 -8.15 0.00 14.48
C LYS A 76 -7.04 1.05 14.42
N LEU A 77 -6.03 0.84 13.58
CA LEU A 77 -4.93 1.80 13.36
C LEU A 77 -5.42 3.14 12.81
N ARG A 78 -6.55 3.15 12.07
CA ARG A 78 -7.23 4.39 11.70
C ARG A 78 -7.49 5.32 12.89
N ALA A 79 -7.90 4.79 14.04
CA ALA A 79 -8.12 5.60 15.25
C ALA A 79 -6.81 6.19 15.77
N THR A 80 -5.71 5.44 15.69
CA THR A 80 -4.36 5.92 16.02
C THR A 80 -3.92 7.05 15.09
N PHE A 81 -4.13 6.92 13.77
CA PHE A 81 -3.80 7.97 12.80
C PHE A 81 -4.63 9.24 13.01
N LEU A 82 -5.92 9.11 13.32
CA LEU A 82 -6.77 10.24 13.71
C LEU A 82 -6.27 10.91 14.99
N LYS A 83 -5.85 10.11 15.98
CA LYS A 83 -5.32 10.67 17.22
C LYS A 83 -4.01 11.40 17.02
N LEU A 84 -3.13 10.91 16.14
CA LEU A 84 -1.90 11.60 15.75
C LEU A 84 -2.19 12.91 15.02
N ALA A 85 -3.21 12.95 14.18
CA ALA A 85 -3.63 14.19 13.51
C ALA A 85 -4.07 15.26 14.52
N SER A 86 -4.76 14.86 15.61
CA SER A 86 -5.20 15.81 16.66
C SER A 86 -4.07 16.52 17.38
N ALA A 87 -2.84 16.00 17.33
CA ALA A 87 -1.68 16.69 17.92
C ALA A 87 -1.33 17.99 17.17
N LEU A 88 -1.80 18.16 15.91
CA LEU A 88 -1.59 19.38 15.13
C LEU A 88 -2.60 20.48 15.46
N ASP A 89 -3.73 20.16 16.10
CA ASP A 89 -4.82 21.11 16.33
C ASP A 89 -4.39 22.30 17.19
N LEU A 90 -3.70 22.04 18.31
CA LEU A 90 -3.26 23.09 19.23
C LEU A 90 -2.19 24.01 18.62
N PRO A 91 -1.11 23.50 17.98
CA PRO A 91 -0.16 24.34 17.25
C PRO A 91 -0.83 25.18 16.15
N LEU A 92 -1.71 24.59 15.34
CA LEU A 92 -2.40 25.31 14.26
C LEU A 92 -3.33 26.40 14.79
N LEU A 93 -4.03 26.13 15.90
CA LEU A 93 -4.88 27.11 16.56
C LEU A 93 -4.08 28.32 17.07
N ARG A 94 -2.88 28.10 17.63
CA ARG A 94 -1.99 29.18 18.07
C ARG A 94 -1.48 30.03 16.89
N ILE A 95 -1.14 29.41 15.77
CA ILE A 95 -0.72 30.13 14.55
C ILE A 95 -1.87 30.99 14.02
N ASN A 96 -3.09 30.44 14.03
CA ASN A 96 -4.29 31.17 13.63
C ASN A 96 -4.57 32.38 14.56
N GLN A 97 -4.42 32.20 15.88
CA GLN A 97 -4.56 33.29 16.86
C GLN A 97 -3.50 34.39 16.66
N ALA A 98 -2.30 34.02 16.20
CA ALA A 98 -1.25 34.97 15.86
C ALA A 98 -1.46 35.68 14.50
N ASN A 99 -2.55 35.38 13.77
CA ASN A 99 -2.83 35.88 12.43
C ASN A 99 -1.65 35.74 11.45
N SER A 100 -0.86 34.66 11.59
CA SER A 100 0.25 34.42 10.68
C SER A 100 -0.25 33.93 9.31
N PRO A 101 0.32 34.42 8.19
CA PRO A 101 0.00 33.93 6.85
C PRO A 101 0.41 32.46 6.63
N ASP A 102 1.28 31.92 7.50
CA ASP A 102 1.86 30.57 7.35
C ASP A 102 0.94 29.43 7.81
N LEU A 103 -0.27 29.72 8.28
CA LEU A 103 -1.21 28.70 8.76
C LEU A 103 -1.46 27.60 7.72
N LEU A 104 -1.66 28.00 6.46
CA LEU A 104 -1.93 27.06 5.37
C LEU A 104 -0.71 26.22 5.02
N SER A 105 0.47 26.82 4.91
CA SER A 105 1.71 26.12 4.54
C SER A 105 2.12 25.11 5.61
N VAL A 106 2.06 25.50 6.89
CA VAL A 106 2.37 24.63 8.02
C VAL A 106 1.37 23.47 8.11
N SER A 107 0.08 23.75 7.97
CA SER A 107 -0.96 22.71 7.99
C SER A 107 -0.80 21.70 6.85
N GLN A 108 -0.50 22.17 5.64
CA GLN A 108 -0.24 21.31 4.48
C GLN A 108 1.00 20.44 4.69
N TYR A 109 2.10 21.01 5.18
CA TYR A 109 3.34 20.28 5.41
C TYR A 109 3.15 19.14 6.42
N TYR A 110 2.67 19.44 7.64
CA TYR A 110 2.51 18.42 8.68
C TYR A 110 1.41 17.40 8.36
N SER A 111 0.33 17.81 7.69
CA SER A 111 -0.66 16.85 7.19
C SER A 111 -0.03 15.92 6.14
N GLY A 112 0.82 16.46 5.26
CA GLY A 112 1.58 15.69 4.27
C GLY A 112 2.51 14.66 4.90
N GLU A 113 3.27 15.05 5.93
CA GLU A 113 4.14 14.14 6.68
C GLU A 113 3.35 13.00 7.35
N LEU A 114 2.18 13.31 7.93
CA LEU A 114 1.32 12.29 8.53
C LEU A 114 0.79 11.31 7.47
N VAL A 115 0.36 11.82 6.32
CA VAL A 115 -0.08 10.98 5.20
C VAL A 115 1.07 10.12 4.66
N SER A 116 2.28 10.66 4.57
CA SER A 116 3.49 9.91 4.22
C SER A 116 3.76 8.77 5.20
N TYR A 117 3.61 9.03 6.50
CA TYR A 117 3.72 8.01 7.54
C TYR A 117 2.64 6.92 7.41
N VAL A 118 1.38 7.30 7.19
CA VAL A 118 0.28 6.34 6.95
C VAL A 118 0.60 5.46 5.73
N ARG A 119 1.07 6.04 4.63
CA ARG A 119 1.51 5.29 3.44
C ARG A 119 2.66 4.32 3.77
N LYS A 120 3.65 4.74 4.57
CA LYS A 120 4.76 3.90 5.03
C LYS A 120 4.27 2.69 5.84
N VAL A 121 3.35 2.89 6.78
CA VAL A 121 2.79 1.79 7.58
C VAL A 121 1.98 0.83 6.71
N LEU A 122 1.13 1.33 5.81
CA LEU A 122 0.25 0.51 4.98
C LEU A 122 0.97 -0.17 3.79
N GLN A 123 2.18 0.25 3.44
CA GLN A 123 2.98 -0.36 2.36
C GLN A 123 3.24 -1.86 2.54
N ILE A 124 3.20 -2.34 3.79
CA ILE A 124 3.37 -3.77 4.12
C ILE A 124 2.30 -4.66 3.45
N ILE A 125 1.13 -4.09 3.15
CA ILE A 125 0.01 -4.81 2.57
C ILE A 125 0.29 -5.17 1.10
N PRO A 126 0.56 -4.21 0.19
CA PRO A 126 1.05 -4.51 -1.15
C PRO A 126 2.27 -5.43 -1.17
N GLU A 127 3.25 -5.24 -0.28
CA GLU A 127 4.43 -6.10 -0.20
C GLU A 127 4.09 -7.57 0.09
N SER A 128 3.18 -7.79 1.03
CA SER A 128 2.68 -9.12 1.40
C SER A 128 1.85 -9.73 0.27
N MET A 129 0.98 -8.94 -0.38
CA MET A 129 0.20 -9.38 -1.54
C MET A 129 1.09 -9.86 -2.68
N PHE A 130 2.12 -9.10 -3.04
CA PHE A 130 3.06 -9.48 -4.10
C PHE A 130 3.91 -10.70 -3.74
N THR A 131 4.17 -10.93 -2.45
CA THR A 131 4.87 -12.14 -1.99
C THR A 131 3.99 -13.38 -2.15
N SER A 132 2.70 -13.28 -1.83
CA SER A 132 1.73 -14.34 -2.10
C SER A 132 1.54 -14.56 -3.60
N LEU A 133 1.46 -13.48 -4.37
CA LEU A 133 1.31 -13.52 -5.83
C LEU A 133 2.48 -14.23 -6.51
N ALA A 134 3.71 -13.95 -6.09
CA ALA A 134 4.90 -14.66 -6.60
C ALA A 134 4.81 -16.19 -6.41
N LYS A 135 4.25 -16.64 -5.28
CA LYS A 135 4.02 -18.07 -5.02
C LYS A 135 2.92 -18.64 -5.92
N ILE A 136 1.84 -17.88 -6.14
CA ILE A 136 0.75 -18.27 -7.05
C ILE A 136 1.27 -18.47 -8.47
N ILE A 137 2.05 -17.53 -9.01
CA ILE A 137 2.64 -17.65 -10.36
C ILE A 137 3.50 -18.91 -10.44
N LYS A 138 4.35 -19.14 -9.43
CA LYS A 138 5.24 -20.31 -9.43
C LYS A 138 4.43 -21.60 -9.51
N LEU A 139 3.39 -21.73 -8.68
CA LEU A 139 2.49 -22.89 -8.66
C LEU A 139 1.76 -23.04 -10.00
N GLN A 140 1.23 -21.96 -10.57
CA GLN A 140 0.50 -22.00 -11.85
C GLN A 140 1.38 -22.34 -13.05
N THR A 141 2.63 -21.91 -13.06
CA THR A 141 3.54 -22.10 -14.20
C THR A 141 4.29 -23.44 -14.16
N HIS A 142 4.62 -23.95 -12.96
CA HIS A 142 5.50 -25.13 -12.84
C HIS A 142 4.80 -26.36 -12.26
N ASP A 143 3.81 -26.18 -11.38
CA ASP A 143 3.24 -27.29 -10.60
C ASP A 143 1.84 -27.69 -11.09
N ILE A 144 1.07 -26.73 -11.62
CA ILE A 144 -0.29 -26.97 -12.13
C ILE A 144 -0.24 -27.31 -13.61
N ILE A 145 -0.81 -28.47 -13.96
CA ILE A 145 -0.98 -28.92 -15.34
C ILE A 145 -2.26 -28.29 -15.89
N GLU A 146 -2.15 -27.63 -17.04
CA GLU A 146 -3.32 -27.12 -17.75
C GLU A 146 -4.25 -28.26 -18.18
N VAL A 147 -5.55 -28.07 -17.97
CA VAL A 147 -6.55 -29.08 -18.29
C VAL A 147 -6.81 -29.05 -19.80
N PRO A 148 -6.64 -30.17 -20.52
CA PRO A 148 -6.90 -30.21 -21.95
C PRO A 148 -8.40 -30.07 -22.26
N THR A 149 -8.73 -29.66 -23.48
CA THR A 149 -10.12 -29.48 -23.94
C THR A 149 -10.92 -30.78 -24.01
N ARG A 150 -10.24 -31.94 -24.08
CA ARG A 150 -10.82 -33.27 -23.94
C ARG A 150 -10.01 -34.08 -22.95
N LEU A 151 -10.69 -34.63 -21.95
CA LEU A 151 -10.07 -35.35 -20.84
C LEU A 151 -10.78 -36.69 -20.63
N ASP A 152 -10.00 -37.77 -20.62
CA ASP A 152 -10.49 -39.11 -20.27
C ASP A 152 -10.91 -39.16 -18.79
N LYS A 153 -12.02 -39.83 -18.50
CA LYS A 153 -12.60 -39.91 -17.15
C LYS A 153 -11.62 -40.49 -16.12
N ASP A 154 -10.71 -41.36 -16.55
CA ASP A 154 -9.75 -42.02 -15.67
C ASP A 154 -8.59 -41.10 -15.26
N LYS A 155 -8.28 -40.07 -16.06
CA LYS A 155 -7.21 -39.10 -15.80
C LYS A 155 -7.68 -37.89 -14.97
N LEU A 156 -8.98 -37.78 -14.71
CA LEU A 156 -9.59 -36.64 -14.01
C LEU A 156 -8.96 -36.39 -12.63
N ARG A 157 -8.59 -37.44 -11.91
CA ARG A 157 -7.94 -37.33 -10.59
C ARG A 157 -6.53 -36.76 -10.66
N ASP A 158 -5.81 -37.07 -11.73
CA ASP A 158 -4.42 -36.63 -11.92
C ASP A 158 -4.35 -35.15 -12.31
N TYR A 159 -5.31 -34.67 -13.13
CA TYR A 159 -5.45 -33.25 -13.48
C TYR A 159 -6.13 -32.40 -12.39
N ALA A 160 -6.84 -33.02 -11.46
CA ALA A 160 -7.50 -32.30 -10.37
C ALA A 160 -6.49 -31.57 -9.47
N GLN A 161 -5.31 -32.17 -9.23
CA GLN A 161 -4.19 -31.57 -8.47
C GLN A 161 -4.65 -30.77 -7.23
N LEU A 162 -5.50 -31.41 -6.41
CA LEU A 162 -6.26 -30.74 -5.36
C LEU A 162 -5.38 -29.97 -4.37
N GLY A 163 -4.19 -30.50 -4.03
CA GLY A 163 -3.25 -29.84 -3.12
C GLY A 163 -2.71 -28.52 -3.69
N ALA A 164 -2.20 -28.52 -4.92
CA ALA A 164 -1.66 -27.33 -5.56
C ALA A 164 -2.75 -26.26 -5.80
N ARG A 165 -3.93 -26.69 -6.25
CA ARG A 165 -5.08 -25.78 -6.45
C ARG A 165 -5.62 -25.22 -5.13
N TYR A 166 -5.63 -26.01 -4.07
CA TYR A 166 -5.98 -25.54 -2.73
C TYR A 166 -5.00 -24.47 -2.23
N GLU A 167 -3.70 -24.68 -2.43
CA GLU A 167 -2.71 -23.68 -2.02
C GLU A 167 -2.85 -22.37 -2.80
N VAL A 168 -3.12 -22.43 -4.11
CA VAL A 168 -3.46 -21.23 -4.90
C VAL A 168 -4.70 -20.55 -4.31
N ALA A 169 -5.79 -21.29 -4.06
CA ALA A 169 -7.01 -20.72 -3.48
C ALA A 169 -6.77 -20.08 -2.10
N ARG A 170 -5.94 -20.71 -1.26
CA ARG A 170 -5.57 -20.20 0.06
C ARG A 170 -4.79 -18.89 -0.02
N LEU A 171 -3.83 -18.81 -0.95
CA LEU A 171 -3.04 -17.59 -1.19
C LEU A 171 -3.90 -16.47 -1.78
N THR A 172 -4.79 -16.79 -2.71
CA THR A 172 -5.74 -15.83 -3.29
C THR A 172 -6.72 -15.31 -2.25
N HIS A 173 -7.24 -16.18 -1.39
CA HIS A 173 -8.08 -15.76 -0.28
C HIS A 173 -7.35 -14.82 0.68
N ALA A 174 -6.08 -15.11 1.00
CA ALA A 174 -5.26 -14.22 1.82
C ALA A 174 -5.09 -12.83 1.18
N ILE A 175 -4.86 -12.76 -0.14
CA ILE A 175 -4.83 -11.49 -0.90
C ILE A 175 -6.15 -10.74 -0.76
N SER A 176 -7.30 -11.41 -0.91
CA SER A 176 -8.61 -10.77 -0.77
C SER A 176 -8.83 -10.21 0.64
N ILE A 177 -8.41 -10.92 1.70
CA ILE A 177 -8.48 -10.40 3.09
C ILE A 177 -7.63 -9.13 3.25
N PHE A 178 -6.44 -9.08 2.65
CA PHE A 178 -5.59 -7.88 2.67
C PHE A 178 -6.28 -6.69 2.00
N THR A 179 -6.87 -6.90 0.83
CA THR A 179 -7.64 -5.89 0.11
C THR A 179 -8.85 -5.43 0.92
N GLU A 180 -9.64 -6.36 1.45
CA GLU A 180 -10.80 -6.06 2.27
C GLU A 180 -10.39 -5.27 3.54
N GLY A 181 -9.28 -5.63 4.18
CA GLY A 181 -8.73 -4.94 5.33
C GLY A 181 -8.50 -3.44 5.10
N ILE A 182 -7.93 -3.07 3.95
CA ILE A 182 -7.75 -1.66 3.57
C ILE A 182 -9.09 -1.03 3.20
N LEU A 183 -9.92 -1.70 2.40
CA LEU A 183 -11.20 -1.13 1.93
C LEU A 183 -12.22 -0.94 3.06
N MET A 184 -12.14 -1.72 4.14
CA MET A 184 -12.92 -1.52 5.36
C MET A 184 -12.54 -0.24 6.12
N MET A 185 -11.33 0.29 5.88
CA MET A 185 -10.98 1.62 6.37
C MET A 185 -11.88 2.64 5.69
N LYS A 186 -12.59 3.45 6.46
CA LYS A 186 -13.36 4.54 5.88
C LYS A 186 -12.42 5.65 5.43
N THR A 187 -12.81 6.41 4.42
CA THR A 187 -12.12 7.64 4.04
C THR A 187 -11.93 8.52 5.27
N THR A 188 -10.67 8.91 5.53
CA THR A 188 -10.27 9.53 6.79
C THR A 188 -9.65 10.88 6.52
N LEU A 189 -10.09 11.90 7.25
CA LEU A 189 -9.46 13.21 7.22
C LEU A 189 -8.25 13.18 8.17
N VAL A 190 -7.07 13.36 7.61
CA VAL A 190 -5.80 13.42 8.34
C VAL A 190 -5.29 14.85 8.25
N GLY A 191 -5.47 15.61 9.33
CA GLY A 191 -5.25 17.06 9.31
C GLY A 191 -6.21 17.71 8.32
N ILE A 192 -5.67 18.30 7.26
CA ILE A 192 -6.47 18.89 6.16
C ILE A 192 -6.54 18.01 4.90
N ILE A 193 -5.88 16.84 4.89
CA ILE A 193 -5.81 15.96 3.72
C ILE A 193 -6.78 14.79 3.88
N LYS A 194 -7.66 14.60 2.89
CA LYS A 194 -8.57 13.46 2.84
C LYS A 194 -7.85 12.25 2.26
N VAL A 195 -7.75 11.19 3.05
CA VAL A 195 -7.08 9.94 2.68
C VAL A 195 -8.11 8.92 2.24
N ASP A 196 -8.05 8.53 0.96
CA ASP A 196 -8.88 7.48 0.38
C ASP A 196 -8.15 6.12 0.39
N PRO A 197 -8.65 5.11 1.12
CA PRO A 197 -8.03 3.79 1.19
C PRO A 197 -7.91 3.09 -0.17
N LYS A 198 -8.85 3.29 -1.10
CA LYS A 198 -8.76 2.69 -2.43
C LYS A 198 -7.54 3.23 -3.19
N GLN A 199 -7.35 4.55 -3.18
CA GLN A 199 -6.18 5.20 -3.77
C GLN A 199 -4.88 4.77 -3.07
N LEU A 200 -4.88 4.68 -1.74
CA LEU A 200 -3.71 4.19 -0.99
C LEU A 200 -3.29 2.78 -1.41
N LEU A 201 -4.25 1.88 -1.60
CA LEU A 201 -3.98 0.53 -2.05
C LEU A 201 -3.42 0.52 -3.47
N GLU A 202 -4.04 1.27 -4.38
CA GLU A 202 -3.59 1.37 -5.77
C GLU A 202 -2.17 1.94 -5.85
N ASP A 203 -1.89 3.04 -5.14
CA ASP A 203 -0.56 3.66 -5.07
C ASP A 203 0.47 2.69 -4.50
N GLY A 204 0.10 1.94 -3.46
CA GLY A 204 0.95 0.93 -2.83
C GLY A 204 1.29 -0.23 -3.77
N ILE A 205 0.31 -0.70 -4.56
CA ILE A 205 0.48 -1.74 -5.58
C ILE A 205 1.38 -1.24 -6.72
N ARG A 206 1.12 -0.03 -7.23
CA ARG A 206 1.97 0.62 -8.25
C ARG A 206 3.41 0.75 -7.75
N LYS A 207 3.61 1.19 -6.51
CA LYS A 207 4.94 1.34 -5.91
C LYS A 207 5.69 0.03 -5.79
N GLU A 208 5.02 -1.03 -5.34
CA GLU A 208 5.64 -2.35 -5.26
C GLU A 208 5.96 -2.92 -6.65
N LEU A 209 5.06 -2.73 -7.63
CA LEU A 209 5.30 -3.10 -9.03
C LEU A 209 6.55 -2.43 -9.58
N VAL A 210 6.63 -1.10 -9.46
CA VAL A 210 7.76 -0.31 -9.97
C VAL A 210 9.06 -0.76 -9.34
N LYS A 211 9.07 -0.99 -8.03
CA LYS A 211 10.23 -1.49 -7.30
C LYS A 211 10.69 -2.85 -7.83
N ARG A 212 9.77 -3.80 -8.05
CA ARG A 212 10.10 -5.17 -8.50
C ARG A 212 10.56 -5.20 -9.96
N VAL A 213 9.87 -4.48 -10.84
CA VAL A 213 10.19 -4.40 -12.28
C VAL A 213 11.52 -3.69 -12.49
N ALA A 214 11.74 -2.54 -11.84
CA ALA A 214 13.00 -1.82 -11.94
C ALA A 214 14.18 -2.65 -11.41
N LEU A 215 13.98 -3.39 -10.30
CA LEU A 215 14.99 -4.31 -9.77
C LEU A 215 15.28 -5.47 -10.73
N ALA A 216 14.25 -6.05 -11.34
CA ALA A 216 14.39 -7.12 -12.32
C ALA A 216 15.20 -6.64 -13.54
N LEU A 217 14.82 -5.50 -14.13
CA LEU A 217 15.53 -4.89 -15.25
C LEU A 217 16.99 -4.57 -14.89
N HIS A 218 17.22 -4.00 -13.71
CA HIS A 218 18.57 -3.69 -13.25
C HIS A 218 19.43 -4.95 -13.05
N LYS A 219 18.89 -6.05 -12.49
CA LYS A 219 19.68 -7.26 -12.24
C LYS A 219 19.83 -8.15 -13.48
N GLY A 220 18.78 -8.27 -14.29
CA GLY A 220 18.79 -9.16 -15.45
C GLY A 220 19.62 -8.63 -16.62
N LEU A 221 19.70 -7.30 -16.78
CA LEU A 221 20.44 -6.65 -17.86
C LEU A 221 21.81 -6.15 -17.40
N ILE A 222 22.56 -7.02 -16.73
CA ILE A 222 23.99 -6.83 -16.43
C ILE A 222 24.77 -7.76 -17.36
N PHE A 223 25.61 -7.22 -18.24
CA PHE A 223 26.37 -8.00 -19.21
C PHE A 223 27.84 -8.08 -18.82
N ASN A 224 28.49 -9.22 -19.07
CA ASN A 224 29.93 -9.35 -18.87
C ASN A 224 30.69 -8.94 -20.15
N PRO A 225 31.50 -7.86 -20.12
CA PRO A 225 32.26 -7.42 -21.29
C PRO A 225 33.28 -8.45 -21.80
N ARG A 226 33.67 -9.42 -20.95
CA ARG A 226 34.69 -10.44 -21.26
C ARG A 226 34.09 -11.78 -21.72
N ALA A 227 32.77 -11.93 -21.76
CA ALA A 227 32.14 -13.16 -22.23
C ALA A 227 32.39 -13.36 -23.74
N LYS A 228 32.83 -14.57 -24.13
CA LYS A 228 33.09 -14.95 -25.53
C LYS A 228 31.80 -15.17 -26.34
N PRO A 229 30.81 -15.95 -25.87
CA PRO A 229 29.47 -15.93 -26.45
C PRO A 229 28.68 -14.71 -25.96
N SER A 230 27.83 -14.15 -26.82
CA SER A 230 26.92 -13.08 -26.41
C SER A 230 25.90 -13.58 -25.39
N GLU A 231 25.82 -12.90 -24.25
CA GLU A 231 24.84 -13.17 -23.20
C GLU A 231 23.51 -12.46 -23.46
N LEU A 232 23.39 -11.68 -24.54
CA LEU A 232 22.24 -10.82 -24.82
C LEU A 232 20.96 -11.63 -24.97
N LEU A 233 20.94 -12.59 -25.90
CA LEU A 233 19.75 -13.38 -26.18
C LEU A 233 19.26 -14.20 -24.98
N PRO A 234 20.09 -14.94 -24.23
CA PRO A 234 19.61 -15.68 -23.05
C PRO A 234 19.08 -14.72 -21.96
N LYS A 235 19.77 -13.61 -21.67
CA LYS A 235 19.28 -12.63 -20.67
C LYS A 235 17.97 -11.97 -21.07
N LEU A 236 17.76 -11.69 -22.36
CA LEU A 236 16.50 -11.15 -22.86
C LEU A 236 15.36 -12.17 -22.77
N LYS A 237 15.63 -13.46 -23.02
CA LYS A 237 14.63 -14.52 -22.82
C LYS A 237 14.23 -14.66 -21.34
N ASP A 238 15.20 -14.63 -20.44
CA ASP A 238 14.92 -14.69 -18.99
C ASP A 238 14.15 -13.46 -18.52
N MET A 239 14.49 -12.28 -19.07
CA MET A 239 13.76 -11.04 -18.79
C MET A 239 12.33 -11.09 -19.31
N ALA A 240 12.12 -11.58 -20.54
CA ALA A 240 10.80 -11.75 -21.12
C ALA A 240 9.93 -12.69 -20.29
N ALA A 241 10.48 -13.82 -19.84
CA ALA A 241 9.78 -14.74 -18.94
C ALA A 241 9.41 -14.08 -17.60
N THR A 242 10.31 -13.27 -17.04
CA THR A 242 10.05 -12.52 -15.80
C THR A 242 8.95 -11.49 -15.97
N MET A 243 8.97 -10.72 -17.07
CA MET A 243 7.95 -9.71 -17.39
C MET A 243 6.59 -10.34 -17.69
N ASP A 244 6.56 -11.45 -18.41
CA ASP A 244 5.34 -12.23 -18.66
C ASP A 244 4.74 -12.75 -17.34
N GLY A 245 5.60 -13.19 -16.40
CA GLY A 245 5.19 -13.54 -15.04
C GLY A 245 4.47 -12.39 -14.33
N PHE A 246 5.03 -11.17 -14.34
CA PHE A 246 4.37 -10.00 -13.75
C PHE A 246 3.05 -9.66 -14.46
N HIS A 247 3.02 -9.70 -15.79
CA HIS A 247 1.80 -9.44 -16.57
C HIS A 247 0.66 -10.40 -16.20
N ARG A 248 0.92 -11.71 -16.23
CA ARG A 248 -0.06 -12.75 -15.83
C ARG A 248 -0.53 -12.59 -14.39
N SER A 249 0.37 -12.15 -13.50
CA SER A 249 0.02 -11.90 -12.10
C SER A 249 -1.03 -10.81 -11.94
N PHE A 250 -0.86 -9.72 -12.70
CA PHE A 250 -1.76 -8.58 -12.66
C PHE A 250 -3.10 -8.92 -13.31
N GLU A 251 -3.07 -9.69 -14.39
CA GLU A 251 -4.28 -10.26 -15.00
C GLU A 251 -5.03 -11.16 -14.03
N TYR A 252 -4.33 -12.00 -13.26
CA TYR A 252 -4.95 -12.89 -12.27
C TYR A 252 -5.56 -12.13 -11.08
N ILE A 253 -4.85 -11.13 -10.55
CA ILE A 253 -5.24 -10.47 -9.29
C ILE A 253 -6.27 -9.35 -9.47
N GLN A 254 -6.47 -8.86 -10.70
CA GLN A 254 -7.26 -7.64 -10.99
C GLN A 254 -8.67 -7.70 -10.40
N ASP A 255 -9.34 -8.85 -10.52
CA ASP A 255 -10.72 -9.04 -10.08
C ASP A 255 -10.82 -9.12 -8.56
N TYR A 256 -9.83 -9.74 -7.91
CA TYR A 256 -9.78 -9.89 -6.45
C TYR A 256 -9.45 -8.58 -5.72
N VAL A 257 -8.79 -7.65 -6.41
CA VAL A 257 -8.33 -6.37 -5.84
C VAL A 257 -9.16 -5.19 -6.34
N SER A 258 -10.02 -5.39 -7.34
CA SER A 258 -10.86 -4.35 -7.96
C SER A 258 -10.04 -3.18 -8.50
N ILE A 259 -8.97 -3.50 -9.24
CA ILE A 259 -8.08 -2.52 -9.89
C ILE A 259 -7.92 -2.85 -11.38
N TYR A 260 -7.61 -1.84 -12.19
CA TYR A 260 -7.31 -2.03 -13.60
C TYR A 260 -5.87 -2.51 -13.79
N GLY A 261 -5.64 -3.81 -13.60
CA GLY A 261 -4.29 -4.40 -13.58
C GLY A 261 -3.48 -4.14 -14.86
N LEU A 262 -4.09 -4.36 -16.03
CA LEU A 262 -3.45 -4.15 -17.33
C LEU A 262 -3.06 -2.68 -17.56
N LYS A 263 -3.93 -1.74 -17.18
CA LYS A 263 -3.67 -0.30 -17.29
C LYS A 263 -2.48 0.09 -16.41
N ILE A 264 -2.47 -0.34 -15.16
CA ILE A 264 -1.37 -0.08 -14.22
C ILE A 264 -0.06 -0.65 -14.75
N TRP A 265 -0.08 -1.89 -15.26
CA TRP A 265 1.10 -2.52 -15.86
C TRP A 265 1.67 -1.66 -17.01
N GLN A 266 0.83 -1.26 -17.97
CA GLN A 266 1.27 -0.49 -19.12
C GLN A 266 1.80 0.90 -18.73
N GLU A 267 1.09 1.61 -17.84
CA GLU A 267 1.49 2.93 -17.35
C GLU A 267 2.85 2.88 -16.65
N GLU A 268 3.01 1.96 -15.68
CA GLU A 268 4.22 1.91 -14.86
C GLU A 268 5.43 1.38 -15.64
N VAL A 269 5.26 0.38 -16.51
CA VAL A 269 6.37 -0.13 -17.34
C VAL A 269 6.85 0.94 -18.32
N SER A 270 5.93 1.65 -18.98
CA SER A 270 6.27 2.77 -19.86
C SER A 270 7.01 3.86 -19.08
N ARG A 271 6.52 4.21 -17.88
CA ARG A 271 7.14 5.20 -17.00
C ARG A 271 8.58 4.81 -16.60
N ILE A 272 8.82 3.54 -16.25
CA ILE A 272 10.15 3.02 -15.91
C ILE A 272 11.11 3.14 -17.10
N VAL A 273 10.68 2.69 -18.28
CA VAL A 273 11.54 2.71 -19.48
C VAL A 273 11.88 4.16 -19.85
N ASN A 274 10.88 5.04 -19.95
CA ASN A 274 11.09 6.43 -20.34
C ASN A 274 11.98 7.19 -19.34
N TYR A 275 11.78 6.96 -18.03
CA TYR A 275 12.66 7.53 -17.01
C TYR A 275 14.12 7.08 -17.18
N ASN A 276 14.36 5.78 -17.37
CA ASN A 276 15.73 5.28 -17.50
C ASN A 276 16.38 5.74 -18.82
N VAL A 277 15.61 5.86 -19.90
CA VAL A 277 16.08 6.47 -21.16
C VAL A 277 16.48 7.92 -20.93
N GLU A 278 15.63 8.73 -20.28
CA GLU A 278 15.93 10.12 -19.96
C GLU A 278 17.20 10.28 -19.13
N GLN A 279 17.38 9.43 -18.10
CA GLN A 279 18.56 9.44 -17.26
C GLN A 279 19.84 9.03 -18.00
N GLU A 280 19.77 8.13 -18.98
CA GLU A 280 20.92 7.80 -19.82
C GLU A 280 21.22 8.93 -20.83
N CYS A 281 20.17 9.56 -21.38
CA CYS A 281 20.29 10.70 -22.29
C CYS A 281 20.96 11.92 -21.66
N ASN A 282 20.89 12.08 -20.33
CA ASN A 282 21.60 13.13 -19.59
C ASN A 282 23.12 13.11 -19.81
N ASN A 283 23.72 12.00 -20.25
CA ASN A 283 25.13 11.96 -20.63
C ASN A 283 25.44 12.75 -21.91
N PHE A 284 24.44 12.96 -22.77
CA PHE A 284 24.58 13.68 -24.04
C PHE A 284 24.08 15.13 -23.98
N LEU A 285 23.37 15.51 -22.91
CA LEU A 285 22.80 16.84 -22.73
C LEU A 285 23.75 17.77 -21.96
N ARG A 286 23.83 19.04 -22.40
CA ARG A 286 24.56 20.09 -21.68
C ARG A 286 23.88 20.47 -20.37
N THR A 287 22.56 20.54 -20.39
CA THR A 287 21.72 20.77 -19.20
C THR A 287 21.11 19.43 -18.80
N LYS A 288 21.54 18.90 -17.66
CA LYS A 288 21.05 17.62 -17.15
C LYS A 288 19.68 17.78 -16.50
N ILE A 289 18.76 16.89 -16.82
CA ILE A 289 17.45 16.80 -16.18
C ILE A 289 17.63 16.10 -14.84
N GLN A 290 17.42 16.86 -13.77
CA GLN A 290 17.49 16.33 -12.40
C GLN A 290 16.24 15.54 -12.06
N ASP A 291 16.30 14.68 -11.04
CA ASP A 291 15.19 13.78 -10.69
C ASP A 291 13.88 14.49 -10.38
N TRP A 292 13.96 15.61 -9.65
CA TRP A 292 12.80 16.41 -9.30
C TRP A 292 12.20 17.17 -10.49
N GLN A 293 12.94 17.25 -11.61
CA GLN A 293 12.48 17.85 -12.86
C GLN A 293 11.94 16.82 -13.84
N SER A 294 12.25 15.54 -13.63
CA SER A 294 11.78 14.45 -14.50
C SER A 294 10.27 14.30 -14.38
N MET A 295 9.59 14.35 -15.53
CA MET A 295 8.13 14.16 -15.60
C MET A 295 7.68 12.74 -15.22
N TYR A 296 8.61 11.77 -15.24
CA TYR A 296 8.34 10.37 -14.94
C TYR A 296 8.54 10.04 -13.46
N GLN A 297 9.22 10.92 -12.71
CA GLN A 297 9.46 10.72 -11.29
C GLN A 297 8.26 11.20 -10.47
N SER A 298 7.82 10.35 -9.55
CA SER A 298 6.72 10.66 -8.63
C SER A 298 7.23 10.68 -7.19
N THR A 299 6.76 11.66 -6.41
CA THR A 299 7.05 11.75 -4.97
C THR A 299 6.47 10.57 -4.20
N HIS A 300 5.29 10.08 -4.61
CA HIS A 300 4.59 8.99 -3.92
C HIS A 300 5.03 7.61 -4.43
N ILE A 301 5.34 7.50 -5.72
CA ILE A 301 5.71 6.25 -6.40
C ILE A 301 7.07 6.44 -7.11
N PRO A 302 8.16 6.61 -6.35
CA PRO A 302 9.46 6.89 -6.93
C PRO A 302 10.00 5.66 -7.69
N ILE A 303 10.62 5.91 -8.85
CA ILE A 303 11.38 4.90 -9.55
C ILE A 303 12.73 4.76 -8.82
N PRO A 304 13.10 3.56 -8.34
CA PRO A 304 14.31 3.37 -7.56
C PRO A 304 15.54 3.57 -8.43
N LYS A 305 16.54 4.26 -7.87
CA LYS A 305 17.89 4.31 -8.42
C LYS A 305 18.73 3.19 -7.85
N PHE A 306 19.55 2.61 -8.72
CA PHE A 306 20.51 1.60 -8.36
C PHE A 306 21.93 2.14 -8.55
N PRO A 307 22.90 1.68 -7.75
CA PRO A 307 24.29 2.08 -7.96
C PRO A 307 24.76 1.64 -9.35
N PRO A 308 25.58 2.46 -10.04
CA PRO A 308 26.13 2.11 -11.34
C PRO A 308 27.03 0.88 -11.20
N VAL A 309 26.86 -0.09 -12.10
CA VAL A 309 27.64 -1.35 -12.14
C VAL A 309 28.78 -1.26 -13.16
N ASP A 310 28.61 -0.41 -14.16
CA ASP A 310 29.57 -0.10 -15.20
C ASP A 310 29.55 1.42 -15.49
N GLU A 311 30.12 1.84 -16.62
CA GLU A 311 30.10 3.26 -17.00
C GLU A 311 28.73 3.71 -17.55
N SER A 312 27.72 2.84 -17.58
CA SER A 312 26.34 3.21 -17.90
C SER A 312 25.58 3.57 -16.63
N VAL A 313 24.71 4.57 -16.76
CA VAL A 313 23.93 5.09 -15.64
C VAL A 313 22.75 4.15 -15.34
N THR A 314 22.20 3.54 -16.38
CA THR A 314 20.99 2.72 -16.32
C THR A 314 21.15 1.40 -17.07
N PHE A 315 20.16 0.50 -16.91
CA PHE A 315 20.11 -0.75 -17.67
C PHE A 315 19.96 -0.52 -19.19
N ILE A 316 19.38 0.61 -19.61
CA ILE A 316 19.23 0.98 -21.03
C ILE A 316 20.59 1.23 -21.65
N GLY A 317 21.48 1.96 -20.97
CA GLY A 317 22.85 2.16 -21.42
C GLY A 317 23.60 0.84 -21.61
N ARG A 318 23.46 -0.07 -20.62
CA ARG A 318 24.08 -1.41 -20.69
C ARG A 318 23.57 -2.23 -21.87
N LEU A 319 22.27 -2.17 -22.14
CA LEU A 319 21.66 -2.83 -23.29
C LEU A 319 22.19 -2.26 -24.61
N CYS A 320 22.23 -0.93 -24.76
CA CYS A 320 22.74 -0.28 -25.96
C CYS A 320 24.22 -0.62 -26.21
N ARG A 321 25.07 -0.62 -25.18
CA ARG A 321 26.49 -0.97 -25.31
C ARG A 321 26.70 -2.41 -25.76
N GLU A 322 25.95 -3.36 -25.19
CA GLU A 322 26.06 -4.76 -25.58
C GLU A 322 25.56 -4.99 -27.01
N ILE A 323 24.49 -4.30 -27.44
CA ILE A 323 24.03 -4.33 -28.83
C ILE A 323 25.12 -3.79 -29.76
N LEU A 324 25.66 -2.60 -29.46
CA LEU A 324 26.74 -1.98 -30.25
C LEU A 324 27.95 -2.93 -30.37
N ARG A 325 28.35 -3.58 -29.27
CA ARG A 325 29.45 -4.54 -29.26
C ARG A 325 29.23 -5.73 -30.20
N ILE A 326 28.00 -6.24 -30.29
CA ILE A 326 27.67 -7.40 -31.15
C ILE A 326 27.55 -6.98 -32.61
N THR A 327 27.08 -5.76 -32.87
CA THR A 327 26.87 -5.23 -34.22
C THR A 327 28.09 -4.53 -34.81
N ASP A 328 29.15 -4.29 -34.03
CA ASP A 328 30.38 -3.65 -34.49
C ASP A 328 31.05 -4.51 -35.57
N PRO A 329 31.10 -4.06 -36.84
CA PRO A 329 31.71 -4.83 -37.91
C PRO A 329 33.23 -4.75 -37.75
N LYS A 330 33.82 -5.79 -37.15
CA LYS A 330 35.27 -6.00 -37.17
C LYS A 330 35.75 -6.55 -38.51
#